data_AF-A0A815XAL2-F1
#
_entry.id   AF-A0A815XAL2-F1
#
_cell.length_a   1.000
_cell.length_b   1.000
_cell.length_c   1.000
_cell.angle_alpha   90.00
_cell.angle_beta   90.00
_cell.angle_gamma   90.00
#
_symmetry.space_group_name_H-M   'P 1'
#
loop_
_entity.id
_entity.type
_entity.pdbx_description
1 polymer ?
#
loop_
_entity_poly.entity_id
_entity_poly.type
_entity_poly.pdbx_seq_one_letter_code
_entity_poly.pdbx_strand_id
1 'polypeptide(L)'
;MIAAITIIFTAYHAGYKNERTYYINVLLILGIVGFIFLISIEECSNFKYIASILACMGTCTILPLILSWATANIGGQRKRAVASALIIVLIMVLLLKFLLKREKKRRELLDGRRLAAEDTEYASTDKHRSFSYIL
;
A
#
# COMPACT_ATOMS: atom_id res chain seq x y z
N MET A 1 -1.29 17.35 -3.91
CA MET A 1 -0.64 18.21 -4.93
C MET A 1 0.87 18.07 -4.91
N ILE A 2 1.55 18.22 -3.77
CA ILE A 2 3.02 18.09 -3.67
C ILE A 2 3.53 16.75 -4.23
N ALA A 3 2.89 15.63 -3.86
CA ALA A 3 3.25 14.31 -4.41
C ALA A 3 3.11 14.20 -5.94
N ALA A 4 2.11 14.85 -6.54
CA ALA A 4 1.93 14.83 -7.99
C ALA A 4 3.05 15.59 -8.71
N ILE A 5 3.49 16.71 -8.13
CA ILE A 5 4.62 17.51 -8.65
C ILE A 5 5.91 16.68 -8.57
N THR A 6 6.17 16.02 -7.44
CA THR A 6 7.36 15.17 -7.30
C THR A 6 7.35 13.99 -8.26
N ILE A 7 6.19 13.41 -8.54
CA ILE A 7 6.02 12.34 -9.53
C ILE A 7 6.42 12.84 -10.92
N ILE A 8 5.85 13.95 -11.38
CA ILE A 8 6.13 14.48 -12.72
C ILE A 8 7.61 14.83 -12.87
N PHE A 9 8.19 15.48 -11.85
CA PHE A 9 9.60 15.87 -11.85
C PHE A 9 10.54 14.65 -11.91
N THR A 10 10.33 13.67 -11.04
CA THR A 10 11.17 12.46 -11.00
C THR A 10 10.97 11.58 -12.23
N ALA A 11 9.74 11.48 -12.76
CA ALA A 11 9.46 10.74 -13.99
C ALA A 11 10.15 11.38 -15.21
N TYR A 12 10.11 12.72 -15.31
CA TYR A 12 10.82 13.45 -16.37
C TYR A 12 12.32 13.21 -16.28
N HIS A 13 12.90 13.37 -15.07
CA HIS A 13 14.34 13.22 -14.89
C HIS A 13 14.82 11.78 -15.11
N ALA A 14 14.06 10.79 -14.64
CA ALA A 14 14.33 9.37 -14.86
C ALA A 14 14.19 8.98 -16.34
N GLY A 15 13.28 9.62 -17.09
CA GLY A 15 13.15 9.44 -18.53
C GLY A 15 14.34 9.96 -19.31
N TYR A 16 14.89 11.12 -18.91
CA TYR A 16 16.05 11.72 -19.57
C TYR A 16 17.34 10.91 -19.39
N LYS A 17 17.59 10.40 -18.17
CA LYS A 17 18.82 9.66 -17.85
C LYS A 17 18.74 8.15 -18.12
N ASN A 18 17.57 7.59 -18.42
CA ASN A 18 17.32 6.14 -18.60
C ASN A 18 17.72 5.22 -17.42
N GLU A 19 18.31 5.76 -16.34
CA GLU A 19 18.73 5.03 -15.15
C GLU A 19 17.63 5.01 -14.09
N ARG A 20 16.57 4.23 -14.31
CA ARG A 20 15.37 4.22 -13.43
C ARG A 20 15.64 3.67 -12.02
N THR A 21 16.61 2.78 -11.87
CA THR A 21 16.89 2.03 -10.62
C THR A 21 17.41 2.91 -9.50
N TYR A 22 18.25 3.92 -9.80
CA TYR A 22 18.78 4.82 -8.77
C TYR A 22 17.68 5.68 -8.15
N TYR A 23 16.79 6.23 -8.97
CA TYR A 23 15.65 7.01 -8.49
C TYR A 23 14.70 6.18 -7.63
N ILE A 24 14.45 4.92 -8.01
CA ILE A 24 13.63 3.99 -7.21
C ILE A 24 14.25 3.78 -5.82
N ASN A 25 15.57 3.54 -5.74
CA ASN A 25 16.24 3.34 -4.45
C ASN A 25 16.22 4.59 -3.56
N VAL A 26 16.47 5.77 -4.14
CA VAL A 26 16.43 7.04 -3.38
C VAL A 26 15.03 7.31 -2.84
N LEU A 27 13.99 7.11 -3.66
CA LEU A 27 12.60 7.31 -3.24
C LEU A 27 12.14 6.28 -2.20
N LEU A 28 12.68 5.05 -2.25
CA LEU A 28 12.43 4.02 -1.25
C LEU A 28 12.98 4.45 0.11
N ILE A 29 14.24 4.90 0.16
CA ILE A 29 14.88 5.40 1.38
C ILE A 29 14.10 6.61 1.92
N LEU A 30 13.69 7.54 1.05
CA LEU A 30 12.88 8.70 1.42
C LEU A 30 11.53 8.29 2.03
N GLY A 31 10.87 7.28 1.47
CA GLY A 31 9.63 6.72 2.00
C GLY A 31 9.81 6.09 3.38
N ILE A 32 10.88 5.29 3.56
CA ILE A 32 11.23 4.68 4.85
C ILE A 32 11.45 5.75 5.91
N VAL A 33 12.23 6.79 5.59
CA VAL A 33 12.46 7.92 6.49
C VAL A 33 11.14 8.61 6.86
N GLY A 34 10.26 8.86 5.88
CA GLY A 34 8.94 9.44 6.14
C GLY A 34 8.08 8.62 7.11
N PHE A 35 8.10 7.30 6.99
CA PHE A 35 7.40 6.41 7.92
C PHE A 35 8.05 6.37 9.31
N ILE A 36 9.38 6.40 9.40
CA ILE A 36 10.09 6.49 10.69
C ILE A 36 9.67 7.76 11.44
N PHE A 37 9.65 8.91 10.76
CA PHE A 37 9.18 10.16 11.37
C PHE A 37 7.73 10.09 11.84
N LEU A 38 6.86 9.41 11.09
CA LEU A 38 5.45 9.22 11.46
C LEU A 38 5.27 8.39 12.74
N ILE A 39 6.17 7.43 12.97
CA ILE A 39 6.18 6.59 14.18
C ILE A 39 6.80 7.34 15.35
N SER A 40 7.89 8.10 15.13
CA SER A 40 8.62 8.76 16.21
C SER A 40 7.92 10.00 16.77
N ILE A 41 7.01 10.64 16.03
CA ILE A 41 6.40 11.92 16.44
C ILE A 41 4.94 11.70 16.84
N GLU A 42 4.69 11.56 18.14
CA GLU A 42 3.35 11.34 18.67
C GLU A 42 2.63 12.64 19.08
N GLU A 43 3.35 13.68 19.50
CA GLU A 43 2.73 14.80 20.24
C GLU A 43 2.57 16.11 19.45
N CYS A 44 3.42 16.40 18.45
CA CYS A 44 3.38 17.68 17.75
C CYS A 44 2.63 17.62 16.41
N SER A 45 1.52 18.36 16.30
CA SER A 45 0.67 18.42 15.09
C SER A 45 1.43 18.86 13.83
N ASN A 46 2.26 19.91 13.92
CA ASN A 46 2.98 20.47 12.76
C ASN A 46 3.97 19.48 12.13
N PHE A 47 4.68 18.70 12.95
CA PHE A 47 5.66 17.74 12.47
C PHE A 47 5.01 16.50 11.83
N LYS A 48 3.78 16.14 12.22
CA LYS A 48 3.00 15.06 11.57
C LYS A 48 2.61 15.42 10.13
N TYR A 49 2.31 16.68 9.85
CA TYR A 49 2.03 17.12 8.48
C TYR A 49 3.27 16.99 7.59
N ILE A 50 4.44 17.39 8.10
CA ILE A 50 5.70 17.26 7.36
C ILE A 50 6.02 15.77 7.12
N ALA A 51 5.90 14.93 8.15
CA ALA A 51 6.14 13.49 8.05
C ALA A 51 5.20 12.81 7.04
N SER A 52 3.91 13.15 7.05
CA SER A 52 2.93 12.60 6.11
C SER A 52 3.15 13.08 4.67
N ILE A 53 3.56 14.34 4.47
CA ILE A 53 3.96 14.84 3.14
C ILE A 53 5.19 14.07 2.64
N LEU A 54 6.19 13.85 3.48
CA LEU A 54 7.40 13.11 3.14
C LEU A 54 7.12 11.65 2.78
N ALA A 55 6.29 10.97 3.58
CA ALA A 55 5.86 9.59 3.33
C ALA A 55 5.05 9.48 2.02
N CYS A 56 4.15 10.45 1.77
CA CYS A 56 3.33 10.50 0.55
C CYS A 56 4.19 10.74 -0.70
N MET A 57 5.18 11.63 -0.64
CA MET A 57 6.10 11.86 -1.75
C MET A 57 6.88 10.60 -2.14
N GLY A 58 7.41 9.85 -1.17
CA GLY A 58 8.14 8.60 -1.46
C GLY A 58 7.24 7.50 -2.01
N THR A 59 6.12 7.23 -1.33
CA THR A 59 5.24 6.10 -1.65
C THR A 59 4.42 6.29 -2.92
N CYS A 60 3.86 7.49 -3.15
CA CYS A 60 3.10 7.74 -4.38
C CYS A 60 4.00 7.76 -5.62
N THR A 61 5.27 8.11 -5.47
CA THR A 61 6.22 8.20 -6.59
C THR A 61 6.84 6.85 -6.96
N ILE A 62 7.10 5.98 -5.99
CA ILE A 62 7.75 4.71 -6.27
C ILE A 62 6.85 3.73 -7.06
N LEU A 63 5.53 3.79 -6.86
CA LEU A 63 4.55 2.91 -7.52
C LEU A 63 4.58 2.99 -9.06
N PRO A 64 4.42 4.17 -9.70
CA PRO A 64 4.49 4.25 -11.15
C PRO A 64 5.90 3.97 -11.69
N LEU A 65 6.95 4.31 -10.96
CA LEU A 65 8.33 4.06 -11.38
C LEU A 65 8.67 2.56 -11.41
N ILE A 66 8.25 1.81 -10.39
CA ILE A 66 8.51 0.36 -10.34
C ILE A 66 7.70 -0.38 -11.41
N LEU A 67 6.47 0.07 -11.69
CA LEU A 67 5.64 -0.47 -12.77
C LEU A 67 6.25 -0.17 -14.16
N SER A 68 6.76 1.04 -14.35
CA SER A 68 7.48 1.43 -15.58
C SER A 68 8.74 0.59 -15.78
N TRP A 69 9.50 0.33 -14.71
CA TRP A 69 10.67 -0.54 -14.77
C TRP A 69 10.27 -2.00 -15.07
N ALA A 70 9.28 -2.56 -14.37
CA ALA A 70 8.82 -3.93 -14.57
C ALA A 70 8.32 -4.18 -16.00
N THR A 71 7.56 -3.23 -16.55
CA THR A 71 7.05 -3.31 -17.93
C THR A 71 8.15 -3.12 -18.98
N ALA A 72 9.21 -2.34 -18.69
CA ALA A 72 10.35 -2.18 -19.60
C ALA A 72 11.11 -3.50 -19.85
N ASN A 73 11.16 -4.39 -18.86
CA ASN A 73 11.82 -5.70 -18.96
C ASN A 73 11.04 -6.76 -19.76
N ILE A 74 9.81 -6.44 -20.19
CA ILE A 74 8.94 -7.37 -20.91
C ILE A 74 8.90 -6.97 -22.39
N GLY A 75 9.19 -7.90 -23.29
CA GLY A 75 9.09 -7.64 -24.73
C GLY A 75 7.63 -7.65 -25.22
N GLY A 76 7.26 -6.67 -26.05
CA GLY A 76 5.95 -6.62 -26.73
C GLY A 76 4.83 -5.91 -25.95
N GLN A 77 4.14 -4.99 -26.63
CA GLN A 77 3.13 -4.10 -26.01
C GLN A 77 1.98 -4.86 -25.33
N ARG A 78 1.46 -5.92 -25.97
CA ARG A 78 0.36 -6.73 -25.41
C ARG A 78 0.79 -7.50 -24.16
N LYS A 79 2.02 -8.03 -24.14
CA LYS A 79 2.56 -8.80 -23.02
C LYS A 79 2.82 -7.89 -21.81
N ARG A 80 3.27 -6.65 -22.04
CA ARG A 80 3.46 -5.63 -20.99
C ARG A 80 2.17 -5.32 -20.25
N ALA A 81 1.07 -5.08 -20.99
CA ALA A 81 -0.23 -4.76 -20.40
C ALA A 81 -0.76 -5.90 -19.52
N VAL A 82 -0.71 -7.13 -20.03
CA VAL A 82 -1.12 -8.33 -19.26
C VAL A 82 -0.26 -8.50 -18.01
N ALA A 83 1.06 -8.36 -18.13
CA ALA A 83 1.95 -8.51 -16.99
C ALA A 83 1.73 -7.44 -15.90
N SER A 84 1.53 -6.17 -16.27
CA SER A 84 1.19 -5.13 -15.29
C SER A 84 -0.13 -5.42 -14.56
N ALA A 85 -1.13 -5.94 -15.26
CA ALA A 85 -2.40 -6.33 -14.65
C ALA A 85 -2.22 -7.52 -13.69
N LEU A 86 -1.45 -8.54 -14.09
CA LEU A 86 -1.16 -9.71 -13.25
C LEU A 86 -0.43 -9.32 -11.96
N ILE A 87 0.54 -8.40 -12.03
CA ILE A 87 1.27 -7.92 -10.84
C ILE A 87 0.29 -7.30 -9.84
N ILE A 88 -0.58 -6.41 -10.30
CA ILE A 88 -1.55 -5.71 -9.43
C ILE A 88 -2.55 -6.69 -8.82
N VAL A 89 -3.12 -7.58 -9.65
CA VAL A 89 -4.12 -8.57 -9.20
C VAL A 89 -3.51 -9.56 -8.21
N LEU A 90 -2.29 -10.03 -8.47
CA LEU A 90 -1.61 -10.97 -7.57
C LEU A 90 -1.38 -10.33 -6.19
N ILE A 91 -0.88 -9.09 -6.15
CA ILE A 91 -0.68 -8.36 -4.88
C ILE A 91 -2.01 -8.21 -4.13
N MET A 92 -3.08 -7.83 -4.83
CA MET A 92 -4.40 -7.63 -4.22
C MET A 92 -4.99 -8.93 -3.65
N VAL A 93 -4.91 -10.03 -4.40
CA VAL A 93 -5.42 -11.34 -3.96
C VAL A 93 -4.62 -11.88 -2.77
N LEU A 94 -3.29 -11.74 -2.80
CA LEU A 94 -2.44 -12.16 -1.67
C LEU A 94 -2.71 -11.32 -0.42
N LEU A 95 -2.87 -10.00 -0.57
CA LEU A 95 -3.22 -9.11 0.53
C LEU A 95 -4.60 -9.45 1.11
N LEU A 96 -5.59 -9.70 0.26
CA LEU A 96 -6.93 -10.09 0.69
C LEU A 96 -6.89 -11.42 1.46
N LYS A 97 -6.20 -12.44 0.93
CA LYS A 97 -6.02 -13.72 1.64
C LYS A 97 -5.30 -13.53 2.97
N PHE A 98 -4.28 -12.67 3.03
CA PHE A 98 -3.58 -12.34 4.26
C PHE A 98 -4.49 -11.66 5.30
N LEU A 99 -5.30 -10.69 4.87
CA LEU A 99 -6.25 -9.98 5.73
C LEU A 99 -7.35 -10.91 6.26
N LEU A 100 -7.93 -11.74 5.39
CA LEU A 100 -8.93 -12.73 5.78
C LEU A 100 -8.36 -13.75 6.76
N LYS A 101 -7.13 -14.21 6.53
CA LYS A 101 -6.43 -15.11 7.47
C LYS A 101 -6.19 -14.43 8.83
N ARG A 102 -5.77 -13.16 8.83
CA ARG A 102 -5.57 -12.36 10.05
C ARG A 102 -6.88 -12.13 10.80
N GLU A 103 -7.96 -11.82 10.09
CA GLU A 103 -9.29 -11.60 10.67
C GLU A 103 -9.87 -12.89 11.26
N LYS A 104 -9.74 -14.02 10.56
CA LYS A 104 -10.16 -15.33 11.07
C LYS A 104 -9.46 -15.66 12.39
N LYS A 105 -8.13 -15.48 12.46
CA LYS A 105 -7.36 -15.67 13.69
C LYS A 105 -7.79 -14.74 14.83
N ARG A 106 -8.15 -13.48 14.54
CA ARG A 106 -8.71 -12.55 15.54
C ARG A 106 -10.01 -13.11 16.13
N ARG A 107 -10.93 -13.58 15.27
CA ARG A 107 -12.25 -14.08 15.68
C ARG A 107 -12.18 -15.31 16.58
N GLU A 108 -11.22 -16.18 16.35
CA GLU A 108 -10.98 -17.37 17.19
C GLU A 108 -10.48 -17.02 18.61
N LEU A 109 -9.94 -15.81 18.82
CA LEU A 109 -9.34 -15.36 20.09
C LEU A 109 -10.27 -14.43 20.91
N LEU A 110 -11.53 -14.25 20.50
CA LEU A 110 -12.47 -13.32 21.15
C LEU A 110 -13.18 -13.96 22.37
N ASP A 111 -13.05 -13.32 23.53
CA ASP A 111 -13.68 -13.68 24.80
C ASP A 111 -15.22 -13.49 24.80
N GLY A 112 -15.92 -14.29 25.60
CA GLY A 112 -17.39 -14.32 25.75
C GLY A 112 -18.09 -12.96 25.95
N ARG A 113 -17.48 -12.02 26.69
CA ARG A 113 -18.07 -10.69 26.92
C ARG A 113 -17.98 -9.75 25.72
N ARG A 114 -16.88 -9.82 24.97
CA ARG A 114 -16.71 -9.03 23.74
C ARG A 114 -17.57 -9.59 22.61
N LEU A 115 -17.83 -10.90 22.62
CA LEU A 115 -18.76 -11.55 21.70
C LEU A 115 -20.19 -11.00 21.85
N ALA A 116 -20.70 -10.87 23.08
CA ALA A 116 -22.05 -10.34 23.31
C ALA A 116 -22.22 -8.88 22.84
N ALA A 117 -21.18 -8.04 23.02
CA ALA A 117 -21.17 -6.66 22.54
C ALA A 117 -21.08 -6.57 21.01
N GLU A 118 -20.27 -7.43 20.38
CA GLU A 118 -20.20 -7.51 18.91
C GLU A 118 -21.51 -8.08 18.31
N ASP A 119 -22.16 -9.07 18.93
CA ASP A 119 -23.43 -9.62 18.47
C ASP A 119 -24.57 -8.57 18.50
N THR A 120 -24.58 -7.67 19.49
CA THR A 120 -25.51 -6.53 19.49
C THR A 120 -25.23 -5.51 18.38
N GLU A 121 -23.97 -5.34 17.99
CA GLU A 121 -23.56 -4.44 16.90
C GLU A 121 -23.91 -5.05 15.52
N TYR A 122 -23.73 -6.36 15.36
CA TYR A 122 -24.05 -7.07 14.13
C TYR A 122 -25.56 -7.23 13.90
N ALA A 123 -26.42 -7.08 14.91
CA ALA A 123 -27.88 -7.14 14.71
C ALA A 123 -28.42 -6.09 13.72
N SER A 124 -27.68 -4.98 13.52
CA SER A 124 -28.02 -3.92 12.56
C SER A 124 -27.41 -4.12 11.16
N THR A 125 -26.51 -5.08 10.96
CA THR A 125 -25.81 -5.30 9.68
C THR A 125 -25.98 -6.74 9.21
N ASP A 126 -26.01 -6.99 7.90
CA ASP A 126 -26.14 -8.36 7.32
C ASP A 126 -24.89 -9.25 7.54
N LYS A 127 -24.02 -8.86 8.46
CA LYS A 127 -22.73 -9.49 8.76
C LYS A 127 -22.93 -10.57 9.82
N HIS A 128 -23.30 -11.77 9.39
CA HIS A 128 -23.56 -12.89 10.30
C HIS A 128 -22.28 -13.55 10.83
N ARG A 129 -22.25 -13.88 12.13
CA ARG A 129 -21.12 -14.51 12.85
C ARG A 129 -20.67 -15.85 12.25
N SER A 130 -21.58 -16.59 11.63
CA SER A 130 -21.36 -17.91 11.03
C SER A 130 -20.70 -17.86 9.65
N PHE A 131 -20.43 -16.67 9.12
CA PHE A 131 -19.74 -16.53 7.83
C PHE A 131 -18.29 -16.99 7.96
N SER A 132 -18.05 -18.24 7.54
CA SER A 132 -16.71 -18.82 7.46
C SER A 132 -16.08 -18.42 6.12
N TYR A 133 -14.98 -17.69 6.16
CA TYR A 133 -14.22 -17.37 4.95
C TYR A 133 -13.61 -18.66 4.39
N ILE A 134 -14.18 -19.15 3.30
CA ILE A 134 -13.62 -20.23 2.49
C ILE A 134 -12.42 -19.61 1.75
N LEU A 135 -11.21 -20.04 2.09
CA LEU A 135 -9.95 -19.39 1.70
C LEU A 135 -9.17 -20.21 0.67
#